data_AF-A0A9P9QHL3-F1
#
_entry.id   AF-A0A9P9QHL3-F1
#
_cell.length_a   1.000
_cell.length_b   1.000
_cell.length_c   1.000
_cell.angle_alpha   90.00
_cell.angle_beta   90.00
_cell.angle_gamma   90.00
#
_symmetry.space_group_name_H-M   'P 1'
#
loop_
_entity.id
_entity.type
_entity.pdbx_description
1 polymer ?
#
loop_
_entity_poly.entity_id
_entity_poly.type
_entity_poly.pdbx_seq_one_letter_code
_entity_poly.pdbx_strand_id
1 'polypeptide(L)'
;MAYLADGLGLGGKRIACLRRGWRRRGINSLFLSSSIASATSTSISITTHRFTLSKGTYRSSSFNIPSQSTELVLPNQIDRMPRFILFLRADKQAETSLDGSPEMFAAMATYNESMVAAGIMHSCDGLHPSKSDGRRVIFHPGTDKPNYAPNDGGVKTEVQNGPFPINELVCGWWIIKVPTVEEAVAWAKKCPCMVEGSVIEIRRIADVEDFSDTFDDDLKKREEDLRKKTEEIAKKG
;
A
#
# COMPACT_ATOMS: atom_id res chain seq x y z
N MET A 1 -3.53 10.00 48.27
CA MET A 1 -4.62 9.07 47.95
C MET A 1 -4.16 8.26 46.73
N ALA A 2 -3.31 7.20 46.80
CA ALA A 2 -3.44 5.89 47.47
C ALA A 2 -4.80 5.23 47.15
N TYR A 3 -4.98 3.99 46.70
CA TYR A 3 -4.14 2.78 46.48
C TYR A 3 -5.07 1.72 45.81
N LEU A 4 -4.66 0.90 44.82
CA LEU A 4 -4.47 -0.58 44.82
C LEU A 4 -4.70 -1.03 43.35
N ALA A 5 -3.87 -1.72 42.57
CA ALA A 5 -2.92 -2.82 42.77
C ALA A 5 -3.60 -4.14 43.17
N ASP A 6 -3.80 -5.02 42.19
CA ASP A 6 -3.57 -6.47 42.30
C ASP A 6 -3.29 -7.06 40.92
N GLY A 7 -2.27 -7.92 40.87
CA GLY A 7 -1.85 -8.62 39.67
C GLY A 7 -1.65 -10.11 39.96
N LEU A 8 -1.81 -10.93 38.92
CA LEU A 8 -1.27 -12.28 38.74
C LEU A 8 -1.15 -12.40 37.20
N GLY A 9 -0.01 -12.65 36.55
CA GLY A 9 1.14 -13.43 36.92
C GLY A 9 1.03 -14.81 36.27
N LEU A 10 1.66 -14.99 35.09
CA LEU A 10 2.45 -16.17 34.63
C LEU A 10 2.39 -16.34 33.10
N GLY A 11 3.56 -16.58 32.48
CA GLY A 11 3.64 -17.33 31.22
C GLY A 11 4.47 -16.74 30.07
N GLY A 12 5.64 -16.17 30.32
CA GLY A 12 6.56 -15.77 29.26
C GLY A 12 7.17 -16.95 28.47
N LYS A 13 7.30 -16.80 27.15
CA LYS A 13 8.37 -17.42 26.35
C LYS A 13 8.85 -16.46 25.26
N ARG A 14 10.04 -15.89 25.51
CA ARG A 14 10.88 -15.22 24.51
C ARG A 14 11.51 -16.30 23.63
N ILE A 15 11.39 -16.18 22.30
CA ILE A 15 12.16 -17.02 21.39
C ILE A 15 13.56 -16.41 21.27
N ALA A 16 14.52 -17.19 21.76
CA ALA A 16 15.92 -16.83 21.85
C ALA A 16 16.60 -16.93 20.48
N CYS A 17 17.37 -15.88 20.18
CA CYS A 17 18.40 -15.82 19.16
C CYS A 17 19.45 -16.91 19.40
N LEU A 18 19.57 -17.88 18.49
CA LEU A 18 20.68 -18.84 18.49
C LEU A 18 21.89 -18.24 17.76
N ARG A 19 22.76 -17.60 18.54
CA ARG A 19 24.17 -17.41 18.20
C ARG A 19 24.93 -18.73 18.45
N ARG A 20 25.41 -19.34 17.37
CA ARG A 20 26.65 -20.15 17.31
C ARG A 20 27.31 -19.73 16.00
N GLY A 21 28.52 -19.20 15.90
CA GLY A 21 29.71 -19.37 16.71
C GLY A 21 30.83 -19.79 15.78
N TRP A 22 31.37 -18.87 14.97
CA TRP A 22 32.62 -19.09 14.21
C TRP A 22 33.57 -17.92 14.43
N ARG A 23 34.63 -18.17 15.19
CA ARG A 23 35.76 -17.26 15.37
C ARG A 23 36.80 -17.53 14.27
N ARG A 24 37.16 -16.44 13.58
CA ARG A 24 38.46 -16.07 12.98
C ARG A 24 39.23 -17.14 12.18
N ARG A 25 39.39 -16.88 10.87
CA ARG A 25 40.72 -16.68 10.26
C ARG A 25 40.64 -15.53 9.26
N GLY A 26 41.63 -14.65 9.31
CA GLY A 26 41.68 -13.43 8.53
C GLY A 26 41.77 -13.69 7.03
N ILE A 27 40.98 -12.94 6.28
CA ILE A 27 41.26 -12.60 4.89
C ILE A 27 41.06 -11.10 4.80
N ASN A 28 42.09 -10.43 4.28
CA ASN A 28 42.16 -8.99 4.12
C ASN A 28 41.00 -8.47 3.28
N SER A 29 40.55 -7.26 3.62
CA SER A 29 39.63 -6.46 2.83
C SER A 29 40.08 -6.40 1.37
N LEU A 30 39.27 -6.93 0.46
CA LEU A 30 39.36 -6.63 -0.97
C LEU A 30 38.40 -5.48 -1.25
N PHE A 31 38.96 -4.29 -1.44
CA PHE A 31 38.27 -3.17 -2.05
C PHE A 31 37.97 -3.54 -3.51
N LEU A 32 36.70 -3.72 -3.85
CA LEU A 32 36.25 -3.74 -5.23
C LEU A 32 36.07 -2.29 -5.68
N SER A 33 37.08 -1.73 -6.35
CA SER A 33 36.89 -0.54 -7.17
C SER A 33 36.30 -0.97 -8.52
N SER A 34 34.98 -0.92 -8.66
CA SER A 34 34.33 -1.04 -9.96
C SER A 34 34.30 0.33 -10.63
N SER A 35 35.10 0.51 -11.68
CA SER A 35 34.94 1.62 -12.62
C SER A 35 33.89 1.19 -13.64
N ILE A 36 32.75 1.88 -13.70
CA ILE A 36 31.71 1.61 -14.70
C ILE A 36 32.17 2.23 -16.02
N ALA A 37 32.53 1.40 -16.98
CA ALA A 37 32.68 1.83 -18.37
C ALA A 37 31.32 1.70 -19.06
N SER A 38 30.74 2.85 -19.42
CA SER A 38 29.66 3.08 -20.41
C SER A 38 28.67 1.92 -20.69
N ALA A 39 27.43 2.09 -20.24
CA ALA A 39 26.31 1.21 -20.59
C ALA A 39 25.65 1.68 -21.88
N THR A 40 25.92 1.02 -23.00
CA THR A 40 24.98 1.02 -24.14
C THR A 40 24.11 -0.22 -24.03
N SER A 41 22.80 0.02 -24.07
CA SER A 41 21.73 -0.98 -24.02
C SER A 41 22.07 -2.23 -24.82
N THR A 42 21.92 -3.39 -24.17
CA THR A 42 21.60 -4.74 -24.72
C THR A 42 22.45 -5.90 -24.18
N SER A 43 23.58 -5.72 -23.47
CA SER A 43 24.15 -6.82 -22.64
C SER A 43 25.20 -6.36 -21.64
N ILE A 44 25.22 -6.96 -20.44
CA ILE A 44 26.34 -6.89 -19.50
C ILE A 44 27.13 -8.19 -19.65
N SER A 45 28.33 -8.11 -20.21
CA SER A 45 29.28 -9.24 -20.25
C SER A 45 30.15 -9.20 -18.99
N ILE A 46 29.98 -10.16 -18.07
CA ILE A 46 30.89 -10.34 -16.93
C ILE A 46 31.98 -11.34 -17.33
N THR A 47 33.15 -10.85 -17.69
CA THR A 47 34.34 -11.69 -17.93
C THR A 47 34.89 -12.17 -16.58
N THR A 48 34.64 -13.43 -16.23
CA THR A 48 35.27 -14.05 -15.06
C THR A 48 36.71 -14.45 -15.42
N HIS A 49 37.70 -13.89 -14.72
CA HIS A 49 39.08 -14.37 -14.85
C HIS A 49 39.21 -15.78 -14.26
N ARG A 50 39.68 -16.71 -15.10
CA ARG A 50 39.96 -18.10 -14.76
C ARG A 50 41.17 -18.17 -13.81
N PHE A 51 40.94 -18.53 -12.55
CA PHE A 51 42.01 -18.99 -11.66
C PHE A 51 42.16 -20.51 -11.80
N THR A 52 43.35 -20.96 -12.19
CA THR A 52 43.75 -22.37 -12.15
C THR A 52 44.11 -22.76 -10.73
N LEU A 53 43.21 -23.47 -10.04
CA LEU A 53 43.58 -24.25 -8.87
C LEU A 53 43.95 -25.67 -9.32
N SER A 54 45.14 -26.09 -8.89
CA SER A 54 45.65 -27.45 -9.05
C SER A 54 44.73 -28.43 -8.30
N LYS A 55 44.20 -29.40 -9.06
CA LYS A 55 43.39 -30.57 -8.68
C LYS A 55 41.86 -30.39 -8.74
N GLY A 56 41.30 -30.77 -9.89
CA GLY A 56 39.88 -31.12 -10.05
C GLY A 56 39.34 -30.78 -11.43
N THR A 57 39.08 -31.78 -12.26
CA THR A 57 38.32 -31.60 -13.51
C THR A 57 36.84 -31.39 -13.17
N TYR A 58 36.36 -30.16 -13.28
CA TYR A 58 34.93 -29.84 -13.13
C TYR A 58 34.29 -29.67 -14.52
N ARG A 59 33.26 -30.47 -14.79
CA ARG A 59 32.49 -30.45 -16.05
C ARG A 59 31.54 -29.25 -16.01
N SER A 60 31.72 -28.29 -16.91
CA SER A 60 30.80 -27.15 -17.03
C SER A 60 29.43 -27.64 -17.52
N SER A 61 28.40 -27.47 -16.70
CA SER A 61 27.01 -27.50 -17.15
C SER A 61 26.53 -26.07 -17.36
N SER A 62 26.03 -25.78 -18.56
CA SER A 62 25.40 -24.50 -18.88
C SER A 62 24.01 -24.48 -18.26
N PHE A 63 23.79 -23.65 -17.24
CA PHE A 63 22.46 -23.34 -16.73
C PHE A 63 21.93 -22.11 -17.46
N ASN A 64 20.87 -22.29 -18.25
CA ASN A 64 20.09 -21.18 -18.78
C ASN A 64 19.17 -20.66 -17.67
N ILE A 65 19.47 -19.46 -17.17
CA ILE A 65 18.54 -18.71 -16.31
C ILE A 65 17.64 -17.90 -17.27
N PRO A 66 16.31 -18.14 -17.28
CA PRO A 66 15.41 -17.29 -18.06
C PRO A 66 15.49 -15.86 -17.52
N SER A 67 15.77 -14.88 -18.38
CA SER A 67 15.69 -13.47 -18.01
C SER A 67 14.22 -13.05 -17.92
N GLN A 68 13.59 -13.29 -16.78
CA GLN A 68 12.49 -12.41 -16.40
C GLN A 68 13.12 -11.12 -15.89
N SER A 69 13.09 -10.10 -16.73
CA SER A 69 13.45 -8.73 -16.37
C SER A 69 12.43 -8.23 -15.35
N THR A 70 12.66 -8.55 -14.07
CA THR A 70 12.09 -7.76 -12.98
C THR A 70 12.85 -6.44 -13.02
N GLU A 71 12.33 -5.48 -13.77
CA GLU A 71 12.88 -4.14 -13.81
C GLU A 71 12.84 -3.60 -12.37
N LEU A 72 14.01 -3.35 -11.80
CA LEU A 72 14.13 -2.79 -10.45
C LEU A 72 13.60 -1.37 -10.51
N VAL A 73 12.30 -1.20 -10.24
CA VAL A 73 11.69 0.12 -10.09
C VAL A 73 12.41 0.83 -8.94
N LEU A 74 13.11 1.92 -9.26
CA LEU A 74 13.83 2.69 -8.25
C LEU A 74 12.84 3.19 -7.19
N PRO A 75 13.22 3.31 -5.90
CA PRO A 75 12.32 3.73 -4.83
C PRO A 75 11.58 5.05 -5.12
N ASN A 76 12.23 5.93 -5.90
CA ASN A 76 11.69 7.24 -6.29
C ASN A 76 10.68 7.18 -7.44
N GLN A 77 10.61 6.07 -8.19
CA GLN A 77 9.61 5.86 -9.26
C GLN A 77 8.28 5.36 -8.69
N ILE A 78 8.29 4.47 -7.68
CA ILE A 78 7.06 4.00 -7.03
C ILE A 78 6.29 5.17 -6.42
N ASP A 79 7.00 6.15 -5.85
CA ASP A 79 6.35 7.29 -5.20
C ASP A 79 5.63 8.21 -6.18
N ARG A 80 6.01 8.18 -7.47
CA ARG A 80 5.38 8.93 -8.56
C ARG A 80 4.36 8.13 -9.35
N MET A 81 4.13 6.86 -9.01
CA MET A 81 3.12 6.07 -9.72
C MET A 81 1.71 6.55 -9.34
N PRO A 82 0.77 6.56 -10.30
CA PRO A 82 -0.63 6.83 -10.02
C PRO A 82 -1.16 5.96 -8.88
N ARG A 83 -1.99 6.56 -8.05
CA ARG A 83 -2.70 5.87 -6.98
C ARG A 83 -4.09 5.52 -7.47
N PHE A 84 -4.54 4.30 -7.17
CA PHE A 84 -5.90 3.86 -7.43
C PHE A 84 -6.54 3.44 -6.12
N ILE A 85 -7.77 3.87 -5.89
CA ILE A 85 -8.62 3.38 -4.81
C ILE A 85 -9.55 2.29 -5.35
N LEU A 86 -9.64 1.19 -4.63
CA LEU A 86 -10.50 0.05 -4.87
C LEU A 86 -11.54 0.03 -3.75
N PHE A 87 -12.78 0.39 -4.05
CA PHE A 87 -13.90 0.35 -3.11
C PHE A 87 -14.61 -0.99 -3.20
N LEU A 88 -14.61 -1.77 -2.13
CA LEU A 88 -15.42 -2.97 -2.01
C LEU A 88 -16.85 -2.58 -1.63
N ARG A 89 -17.80 -2.82 -2.53
CA ARG A 89 -19.22 -2.58 -2.26
C ARG A 89 -19.71 -3.50 -1.14
N ALA A 90 -20.51 -2.93 -0.25
CA ALA A 90 -21.09 -3.66 0.85
C ALA A 90 -22.23 -4.57 0.38
N ASP A 91 -22.30 -5.76 0.96
CA ASP A 91 -23.45 -6.63 0.87
C ASP A 91 -24.23 -6.63 2.19
N LYS A 92 -25.29 -7.44 2.26
CA LYS A 92 -26.11 -7.56 3.47
C LYS A 92 -25.33 -8.10 4.67
N GLN A 93 -24.34 -8.96 4.44
CA GLN A 93 -23.55 -9.55 5.51
C GLN A 93 -22.62 -8.49 6.12
N ALA A 94 -21.92 -7.73 5.27
CA ALA A 94 -20.99 -6.68 5.67
C ALA A 94 -21.67 -5.55 6.47
N GLU A 95 -22.93 -5.22 6.18
CA GLU A 95 -23.71 -4.23 6.95
C GLU A 95 -24.40 -4.81 8.19
N THR A 96 -24.31 -6.12 8.42
CA THR A 96 -24.87 -6.77 9.61
C THR A 96 -23.84 -6.84 10.74
N SER A 97 -22.63 -7.31 10.46
CA SER A 97 -21.55 -7.38 11.44
C SER A 97 -20.19 -7.48 10.74
N LEU A 98 -19.12 -7.34 11.52
CA LEU A 98 -17.75 -7.63 11.07
C LEU A 98 -17.43 -9.13 11.11
N ASP A 99 -18.42 -9.98 11.34
CA ASP A 99 -18.20 -11.41 11.53
C ASP A 99 -17.90 -12.06 10.17
N GLY A 100 -16.64 -12.46 10.01
CA GLY A 100 -16.14 -13.28 8.91
C GLY A 100 -15.63 -14.62 9.41
N SER A 101 -15.57 -15.62 8.53
CA SER A 101 -14.89 -16.87 8.88
C SER A 101 -13.37 -16.65 8.97
N PRO A 102 -12.64 -17.37 9.84
CA PRO A 102 -11.19 -17.31 9.90
C PRO A 102 -10.52 -17.56 8.53
N GLU A 103 -11.11 -18.44 7.72
CA GLU A 103 -10.61 -18.76 6.37
C GLU A 103 -10.71 -17.57 5.42
N MET A 104 -11.82 -16.81 5.50
CA MET A 104 -12.01 -15.59 4.71
C MET A 104 -10.96 -14.55 5.07
N PHE A 105 -10.74 -14.33 6.38
CA PHE A 105 -9.72 -13.37 6.84
C PHE A 105 -8.30 -13.81 6.48
N ALA A 106 -7.99 -15.10 6.54
CA ALA A 106 -6.69 -15.63 6.13
C ALA A 106 -6.44 -15.46 4.62
N ALA A 107 -7.47 -15.69 3.79
CA ALA A 107 -7.39 -15.45 2.35
C ALA A 107 -7.18 -13.95 2.05
N MET A 108 -7.90 -13.07 2.75
CA MET A 108 -7.75 -11.62 2.63
C MET A 108 -6.36 -11.15 3.09
N ALA A 109 -5.83 -11.71 4.18
CA ALA A 109 -4.48 -11.43 4.65
C ALA A 109 -3.44 -11.82 3.61
N THR A 110 -3.56 -13.02 3.03
CA THR A 110 -2.67 -13.50 1.96
C THR A 110 -2.71 -12.58 0.73
N TYR A 111 -3.89 -12.09 0.36
CA TYR A 111 -4.05 -11.12 -0.72
C TYR A 111 -3.35 -9.80 -0.40
N ASN A 112 -3.53 -9.25 0.80
CA ASN A 112 -2.85 -8.02 1.23
C ASN A 112 -1.32 -8.21 1.27
N GLU A 113 -0.83 -9.34 1.81
CA GLU A 113 0.60 -9.69 1.81
C GLU A 113 1.18 -9.72 0.39
N SER A 114 0.43 -10.22 -0.60
CA SER A 114 0.88 -10.23 -1.99
C SER A 114 1.07 -8.83 -2.57
N MET A 115 0.23 -7.87 -2.20
CA MET A 115 0.34 -6.47 -2.63
C MET A 115 1.47 -5.74 -1.89
N VAL A 116 1.68 -6.03 -0.61
CA VAL A 116 2.82 -5.52 0.17
C VAL A 116 4.13 -6.06 -0.40
N ALA A 117 4.22 -7.36 -0.67
CA ALA A 117 5.39 -8.01 -1.25
C ALA A 117 5.73 -7.45 -2.64
N ALA A 118 4.71 -7.10 -3.44
CA ALA A 118 4.89 -6.43 -4.71
C ALA A 118 5.25 -4.93 -4.58
N GLY A 119 5.22 -4.35 -3.37
CA GLY A 119 5.56 -2.95 -3.12
C GLY A 119 4.49 -1.96 -3.59
N ILE A 120 3.27 -2.43 -3.89
CA ILE A 120 2.20 -1.61 -4.47
C ILE A 120 1.15 -1.17 -3.44
N MET A 121 1.05 -1.85 -2.29
CA MET A 121 0.04 -1.52 -1.28
C MET A 121 0.40 -0.20 -0.61
N HIS A 122 -0.48 0.80 -0.73
CA HIS A 122 -0.33 2.07 -0.02
C HIS A 122 -1.02 2.04 1.34
N SER A 123 -2.28 1.59 1.37
CA SER A 123 -3.08 1.43 2.58
C SER A 123 -4.34 0.60 2.29
N CYS A 124 -4.95 0.01 3.30
CA CYS A 124 -6.22 -0.71 3.18
C CYS A 124 -6.88 -0.89 4.53
N ASP A 125 -8.21 -0.84 4.57
CA ASP A 125 -8.98 -1.07 5.80
C ASP A 125 -10.40 -1.56 5.48
N GLY A 126 -10.98 -2.29 6.44
CA GLY A 126 -12.41 -2.59 6.49
C GLY A 126 -13.17 -1.44 7.17
N LEU A 127 -14.42 -1.23 6.78
CA LEU A 127 -15.31 -0.24 7.40
C LEU A 127 -16.32 -0.93 8.31
N HIS A 128 -16.65 -0.28 9.43
CA HIS A 128 -17.72 -0.73 10.29
C HIS A 128 -19.09 -0.59 9.59
N PRO A 129 -20.06 -1.47 9.91
CA PRO A 129 -21.44 -1.31 9.45
C PRO A 129 -21.99 0.09 9.73
N SER A 130 -22.76 0.65 8.78
CA SER A 130 -23.27 2.01 8.88
C SER A 130 -24.17 2.26 10.10
N LYS A 131 -24.82 1.21 10.61
CA LYS A 131 -25.67 1.27 11.83
C LYS A 131 -24.92 1.63 13.11
N SER A 132 -23.60 1.42 13.16
CA SER A 132 -22.79 1.73 14.34
C SER A 132 -22.48 3.24 14.37
N ASP A 133 -21.48 3.66 13.60
CA ASP A 133 -20.96 5.03 13.61
C ASP A 133 -21.04 5.71 12.23
N GLY A 134 -21.85 5.18 11.31
CA GLY A 134 -22.04 5.76 9.98
C GLY A 134 -22.85 7.05 10.03
N ARG A 135 -22.32 8.14 9.45
CA ARG A 135 -22.97 9.46 9.36
C ARG A 135 -22.81 10.03 7.95
N ARG A 136 -23.86 10.64 7.41
CA ARG A 136 -23.82 11.46 6.19
C ARG A 136 -24.09 12.90 6.57
N VAL A 137 -23.20 13.81 6.17
CA VAL A 137 -23.42 15.26 6.32
C VAL A 137 -23.91 15.79 4.98
N ILE A 138 -25.15 16.26 4.96
CA ILE A 138 -25.85 16.78 3.78
C ILE A 138 -25.75 18.29 3.81
N PHE A 139 -25.28 18.88 2.71
CA PHE A 139 -25.12 20.32 2.55
C PHE A 139 -26.28 20.88 1.72
N HIS A 140 -26.94 21.90 2.26
CA HIS A 140 -28.05 22.61 1.63
C HIS A 140 -27.56 24.04 1.30
N PRO A 141 -26.93 24.26 0.13
CA PRO A 141 -26.51 25.60 -0.27
C PRO A 141 -27.74 26.48 -0.47
N GLY A 142 -27.75 27.66 0.15
CA GLY A 142 -28.86 28.62 0.02
C GLY A 142 -29.01 29.10 -1.43
N THR A 143 -30.26 29.34 -1.85
CA THR A 143 -30.61 29.77 -3.22
C THR A 143 -30.30 31.23 -3.52
N ASP A 144 -30.00 32.03 -2.50
CA ASP A 144 -30.13 33.50 -2.59
C ASP A 144 -28.83 34.21 -3.00
N LYS A 145 -27.74 33.47 -3.22
CA LYS A 145 -26.47 34.03 -3.70
C LYS A 145 -25.93 33.21 -4.89
N PRO A 146 -25.92 33.77 -6.11
CA PRO A 146 -25.40 33.07 -7.29
C PRO A 146 -23.88 32.82 -7.23
N ASN A 147 -23.15 33.50 -6.32
CA ASN A 147 -21.71 33.38 -6.15
C ASN A 147 -21.37 33.02 -4.70
N TYR A 148 -21.81 31.84 -4.25
CA TYR A 148 -21.45 31.33 -2.93
C TYR A 148 -19.93 31.12 -2.84
N ALA A 149 -19.25 31.91 -2.01
CA ALA A 149 -17.87 31.62 -1.62
C ALA A 149 -17.89 30.45 -0.61
N PRO A 150 -17.08 29.40 -0.80
CA PRO A 150 -17.02 28.30 0.16
C PRO A 150 -16.74 28.85 1.57
N ASN A 151 -17.56 28.44 2.55
CA ASN A 151 -17.46 28.76 3.98
C ASN A 151 -17.96 30.14 4.44
N ASP A 152 -18.87 30.81 3.72
CA ASP A 152 -19.46 32.09 4.16
C ASP A 152 -20.47 31.97 5.34
N GLY A 153 -20.64 30.78 5.91
CA GLY A 153 -21.58 30.51 7.02
C GLY A 153 -23.05 30.37 6.61
N GLY A 154 -23.37 30.54 5.32
CA GLY A 154 -24.74 30.46 4.79
C GLY A 154 -25.22 29.06 4.37
N VAL A 155 -24.35 28.04 4.34
CA VAL A 155 -24.77 26.67 4.00
C VAL A 155 -25.35 25.99 5.22
N LYS A 156 -26.65 25.66 5.15
CA LYS A 156 -27.29 24.82 6.16
C LYS A 156 -26.79 23.39 5.99
N THR A 157 -26.48 22.73 7.10
CA THR A 157 -26.08 21.32 7.10
C THR A 157 -27.08 20.47 7.88
N GLU A 158 -27.20 19.21 7.47
CA GLU A 158 -28.02 18.18 8.11
C GLU A 158 -27.18 16.93 8.30
N VAL A 159 -27.31 16.26 9.45
CA VAL A 159 -26.63 14.99 9.72
C VAL A 159 -27.64 13.86 9.68
N GLN A 160 -27.45 12.93 8.74
CA GLN A 160 -28.20 11.69 8.66
C GLN A 160 -27.41 10.56 9.32
N ASN A 161 -28.01 9.91 10.31
CA ASN A 161 -27.44 8.74 10.97
C ASN A 161 -27.76 7.47 10.16
N GLY A 162 -26.85 6.50 10.16
CA GLY A 162 -27.11 5.17 9.61
C GLY A 162 -28.19 4.40 10.40
N PRO A 163 -28.62 3.23 9.89
CA PRO A 163 -28.14 2.58 8.68
C PRO A 163 -28.58 3.27 7.38
N PHE A 164 -27.79 3.10 6.32
CA PHE A 164 -28.13 3.62 4.99
C PHE A 164 -28.58 2.50 4.04
N PRO A 165 -29.25 2.85 2.92
CA PRO A 165 -29.51 1.90 1.84
C PRO A 165 -28.21 1.25 1.33
N ILE A 166 -28.19 -0.09 1.28
CA ILE A 166 -26.98 -0.90 1.05
C ILE A 166 -26.44 -0.77 -0.39
N ASN A 167 -27.31 -0.48 -1.35
CA ASN A 167 -27.02 -0.48 -2.79
C ASN A 167 -25.79 0.34 -3.21
N GLU A 168 -25.39 1.32 -2.40
CA GLU A 168 -24.24 2.16 -2.68
C GLU A 168 -23.18 2.21 -1.56
N LEU A 169 -23.29 1.35 -0.55
CA LEU A 169 -22.32 1.35 0.54
C LEU A 169 -21.02 0.65 0.17
N VAL A 170 -19.98 1.04 0.89
CA VAL A 170 -18.63 0.48 0.81
C VAL A 170 -18.34 -0.15 2.16
N CYS A 171 -17.86 -1.39 2.19
CA CYS A 171 -17.51 -2.09 3.42
C CYS A 171 -15.99 -2.24 3.62
N GLY A 172 -15.19 -1.84 2.64
CA GLY A 172 -13.74 -1.87 2.73
C GLY A 172 -13.10 -1.23 1.52
N TRP A 173 -11.82 -0.91 1.63
CA TRP A 173 -11.09 -0.25 0.56
C TRP A 173 -9.60 -0.61 0.56
N TRP A 174 -8.97 -0.45 -0.60
CA TRP A 174 -7.53 -0.45 -0.76
C TRP A 174 -7.10 0.76 -1.57
N ILE A 175 -5.94 1.32 -1.24
CA ILE A 175 -5.20 2.21 -2.13
C ILE A 175 -3.95 1.47 -2.57
N ILE A 176 -3.77 1.39 -3.89
CA ILE A 176 -2.60 0.77 -4.53
C ILE A 176 -1.91 1.74 -5.47
N LYS A 177 -0.59 1.59 -5.62
CA LYS A 177 0.24 2.34 -6.56
C LYS A 177 0.57 1.44 -7.75
N VAL A 178 0.06 1.76 -8.93
CA VAL A 178 0.31 1.03 -10.19
C VAL A 178 0.30 2.02 -11.36
N PRO A 179 1.02 1.74 -12.47
CA PRO A 179 1.14 2.64 -13.61
C PRO A 179 -0.19 2.87 -14.37
N THR A 180 -1.09 1.89 -14.40
CA THR A 180 -2.33 1.97 -15.21
C THR A 180 -3.55 1.41 -14.50
N VAL A 181 -4.74 1.77 -15.01
CA VAL A 181 -6.02 1.26 -14.50
C VAL A 181 -6.17 -0.24 -14.80
N GLU A 182 -5.61 -0.73 -15.92
CA GLU A 182 -5.63 -2.14 -16.28
C GLU A 182 -4.85 -2.98 -15.26
N GLU A 183 -3.72 -2.47 -14.77
CA GLU A 183 -3.00 -3.12 -13.67
C GLU A 183 -3.80 -3.10 -12.37
N ALA A 184 -4.47 -1.99 -12.05
CA ALA A 184 -5.35 -1.94 -10.88
C ALA A 184 -6.50 -2.96 -10.98
N VAL A 185 -7.10 -3.11 -12.17
CA VAL A 185 -8.11 -4.14 -12.47
C VAL A 185 -7.52 -5.55 -12.32
N ALA A 186 -6.30 -5.78 -12.80
CA ALA A 186 -5.63 -7.07 -12.67
C ALA A 186 -5.38 -7.45 -11.19
N TRP A 187 -5.10 -6.48 -10.33
CA TRP A 187 -5.02 -6.69 -8.88
C TRP A 187 -6.39 -6.92 -8.25
N ALA A 188 -7.39 -6.09 -8.56
CA ALA A 188 -8.75 -6.27 -8.04
C ALA A 188 -9.34 -7.66 -8.34
N LYS A 189 -9.05 -8.22 -9.53
CA LYS A 189 -9.47 -9.57 -9.92
C LYS A 189 -8.86 -10.71 -9.08
N LYS A 190 -7.81 -10.44 -8.30
CA LYS A 190 -7.20 -11.42 -7.38
C LYS A 190 -7.83 -11.39 -5.99
N CYS A 191 -8.75 -10.45 -5.72
CA CYS A 191 -9.42 -10.35 -4.42
C CYS A 191 -10.18 -11.66 -4.11
N PRO A 192 -10.03 -12.22 -2.90
CA PRO A 192 -10.69 -13.48 -2.54
C PRO A 192 -12.19 -13.33 -2.25
N CYS A 193 -12.74 -12.11 -2.28
CA CYS A 193 -14.17 -11.81 -2.14
C CYS A 193 -14.96 -12.15 -3.42
N MET A 194 -14.87 -13.40 -3.88
CA MET A 194 -15.48 -13.89 -5.12
C MET A 194 -16.88 -14.47 -4.90
N VAL A 195 -17.71 -13.79 -4.09
CA VAL A 195 -19.13 -14.16 -3.94
C VAL A 195 -19.92 -13.51 -5.06
N GLU A 196 -20.88 -14.22 -5.64
CA GLU A 196 -21.75 -13.69 -6.68
C GLU A 196 -22.39 -12.37 -6.23
N GLY A 197 -22.30 -11.34 -7.07
CA GLY A 197 -22.77 -9.98 -6.76
C GLY A 197 -21.75 -9.07 -6.05
N SER A 198 -20.55 -9.57 -5.71
CA SER A 198 -19.47 -8.72 -5.17
C SER A 198 -18.96 -7.75 -6.24
N VAL A 199 -18.79 -6.48 -5.86
CA VAL A 199 -18.34 -5.42 -6.79
C VAL A 199 -17.18 -4.66 -6.15
N ILE A 200 -16.10 -4.50 -6.92
CA ILE A 200 -15.00 -3.57 -6.59
C ILE A 200 -15.04 -2.43 -7.60
N GLU A 201 -15.30 -1.22 -7.11
CA GLU A 201 -15.21 0.01 -7.90
C GLU A 201 -13.78 0.54 -7.86
N ILE A 202 -13.21 0.82 -9.04
CA ILE A 202 -11.81 1.26 -9.17
C ILE A 202 -11.78 2.69 -9.68
N ARG A 203 -11.07 3.57 -8.97
CA ARG A 203 -10.91 4.97 -9.36
C ARG A 203 -9.46 5.42 -9.19
N ARG A 204 -8.96 6.18 -10.14
CA ARG A 204 -7.68 6.88 -9.97
C ARG A 204 -7.87 8.01 -8.95
N ILE A 205 -6.94 8.11 -8.01
CA ILE A 205 -6.83 9.24 -7.08
C ILE A 205 -6.13 10.37 -7.84
N ALA A 206 -6.73 11.56 -7.82
CA ALA A 206 -6.16 12.73 -8.48
C ALA A 206 -4.88 13.20 -7.78
N ASP A 207 -3.94 13.71 -8.55
CA ASP A 207 -2.72 14.33 -8.05
C ASP A 207 -2.65 15.83 -8.42
N VAL A 208 -1.73 16.56 -7.79
CA VAL A 208 -1.57 18.00 -8.00
C VAL A 208 -1.30 18.33 -9.47
N GLU A 209 -0.57 17.46 -10.17
CA GLU A 209 -0.28 17.57 -11.59
C GLU A 209 -1.54 17.47 -12.46
N ASP A 210 -2.60 16.78 -12.00
CA ASP A 210 -3.86 16.67 -12.74
C ASP A 210 -4.66 18.00 -12.73
N PHE A 211 -4.28 18.98 -11.91
CA PHE A 211 -4.92 20.30 -11.78
C PHE A 211 -4.02 21.48 -12.19
N SER A 212 -2.96 21.22 -12.97
CA SER A 212 -1.87 22.19 -13.23
C SER A 212 -2.30 23.56 -13.72
N ASP A 213 -3.42 23.64 -14.45
CA ASP A 213 -3.90 24.88 -15.07
C ASP A 213 -4.91 25.63 -14.19
N THR A 214 -5.46 24.97 -13.16
CA THR A 214 -6.42 25.56 -12.22
C THR A 214 -5.74 26.03 -10.94
N PHE A 215 -4.65 25.38 -10.53
CA PHE A 215 -3.93 25.71 -9.32
C PHE A 215 -2.81 26.70 -9.63
N ASP A 216 -2.84 27.86 -8.99
CA ASP A 216 -1.65 28.71 -8.93
C ASP A 216 -0.50 28.01 -8.18
N ASP A 217 0.73 28.50 -8.38
CA ASP A 217 1.92 27.86 -7.84
C ASP A 217 1.95 27.83 -6.30
N ASP A 218 1.31 28.81 -5.65
CA ASP A 218 1.19 28.87 -4.20
C ASP A 218 0.27 27.76 -3.66
N LEU A 219 -0.85 27.50 -4.34
CA LEU A 219 -1.78 26.43 -4.00
C LEU A 219 -1.14 25.05 -4.21
N LYS A 220 -0.43 24.84 -5.33
CA LYS A 220 0.31 23.59 -5.59
C LYS A 220 1.30 23.29 -4.47
N LYS A 221 2.09 24.30 -4.07
CA LYS A 221 3.07 24.16 -3.00
C LYS A 221 2.40 23.83 -1.67
N ARG A 222 1.28 24.49 -1.35
CA ARG A 222 0.54 24.24 -0.11
C ARG A 222 0.00 22.81 -0.03
N GLU A 223 -0.60 22.31 -1.11
CA GLU A 223 -1.11 20.93 -1.16
C GLU A 223 0.01 19.89 -1.04
N GLU A 224 1.13 20.13 -1.72
CA GLU A 224 2.31 19.26 -1.63
C GLU A 224 2.93 19.26 -0.21
N ASP A 225 3.00 20.42 0.45
CA ASP A 225 3.48 20.53 1.83
C ASP A 225 2.50 19.83 2.82
N LEU A 226 1.19 19.95 2.59
CA LEU A 226 0.17 19.24 3.37
C LEU A 226 0.29 17.72 3.24
N ARG A 227 0.54 17.22 2.03
CA ARG A 227 0.78 15.79 1.76
C ARG A 227 1.99 15.29 2.55
N LYS A 228 3.14 15.96 2.41
CA LYS A 228 4.38 15.60 3.15
C LYS A 228 4.15 15.57 4.64
N LYS A 229 3.49 16.60 5.18
CA LYS A 229 3.19 16.69 6.60
C LYS A 229 2.30 15.54 7.08
N THR A 230 1.31 15.15 6.28
CA THR A 230 0.42 14.01 6.60
C THR A 230 1.20 12.69 6.62
N GLU A 231 2.10 12.47 5.66
CA GLU A 231 2.97 11.29 5.63
C GLU A 231 3.96 11.26 6.81
N GLU A 232 4.50 12.40 7.23
CA GLU A 232 5.34 12.51 8.42
C GLU A 232 4.57 12.20 9.70
N ILE A 233 3.31 12.65 9.80
CA ILE A 233 2.44 12.35 10.93
C ILE A 233 2.13 10.85 10.97
N ALA A 234 1.81 10.25 9.83
CA ALA A 234 1.54 8.81 9.72
C ALA A 234 2.73 7.94 10.13
N LYS A 235 3.98 8.42 9.97
CA LYS A 235 5.20 7.72 10.42
C LYS A 235 5.46 7.84 11.93
N LYS A 236 4.80 8.78 12.62
CA LYS A 236 5.03 9.10 14.05
C LYS A 236 4.04 8.40 14.99
N GLY A 237 2.87 8.01 14.49
CA GLY A 237 1.88 7.21 15.22
C GLY A 237 2.19 5.73 15.13
#